data_AF-A0A161Y0G2-F1
#
_entry.id   AF-A0A161Y0G2-F1
#
_cell.length_a   1.000
_cell.length_b   1.000
_cell.length_c   1.000
_cell.angle_alpha   90.00
_cell.angle_beta   90.00
_cell.angle_gamma   90.00
#
_symmetry.space_group_name_H-M   'P 1'
#
loop_
_entity.id
_entity.type
_entity.pdbx_description
1 polymer ?
#
loop_
_entity_poly.entity_id
_entity_poly.type
_entity_poly.pdbx_seq_one_letter_code
_entity_poly.pdbx_strand_id
1 'polypeptide(L)'
;MTDFLIIEENKERLQSTSKKSFLRGFTEMKTINETGCLPGNLTENLKETFIVDVQKAEGKALNVPLISPITAATVRIEKVGNVAIRIELFDGCVGWGEAPILPPITAEDQPLAMSKVAEACESLKRSPPMTLGLVLGKVGSILQGHAFASVRAGVEMALIDAVSYSVGKPLWRLFGGVSNTITTDMTIPIVSSVEAAQLASQFREKGFKTLKLKVGKNLKADIEVLQAIRAAHPDCAFILDANEGYTSTEAIQVLETLHEMKLTPALFEQPVHKDDWEGLGRVTKIAKEKYGVSIAADESCRGLADLKKIVEENLADVINIKLAKLGVLGALEVIELALASGLHLMIGGMVETRIAMGFAGNLAAGLGCFKFIDLDAPHHLSEDPVVKGCEVSGLELMICGMAESRLAVGLVTLLQALDVSTIHVLQAIRRAHPNCSFIIDAKEKYTSTEAIQLLQELHEMKLTPVLFEQLVHRDDWEGLGRVNQIGREKYGIFVAADESCRGLADARKN
;
A
#
# COMPACT_ATOMS: atom_id res chain seq x y z
N MET A 1 8.38 -20.89 40.43
CA MET A 1 9.19 -19.68 40.19
C MET A 1 10.39 -19.94 39.26
N THR A 2 10.58 -21.18 38.79
CA THR A 2 11.69 -21.60 37.93
C THR A 2 11.33 -21.71 36.44
N ASP A 3 10.04 -21.69 36.08
CA ASP A 3 9.59 -21.78 34.68
C ASP A 3 9.44 -20.42 33.98
N PHE A 4 9.47 -19.31 34.72
CA PHE A 4 9.35 -17.95 34.16
C PHE A 4 10.69 -17.41 33.61
N LEU A 5 11.82 -17.85 34.16
CA LEU A 5 13.16 -17.40 33.74
C LEU A 5 13.62 -18.05 32.42
N ILE A 6 13.14 -19.25 32.10
CA ILE A 6 13.49 -19.96 30.85
C ILE A 6 12.80 -19.32 29.62
N ILE A 7 11.68 -18.61 29.82
CA ILE A 7 10.96 -17.91 28.75
C ILE A 7 11.62 -16.57 28.40
N GLU A 8 12.14 -15.83 29.39
CA GLU A 8 12.84 -14.56 29.15
C GLU A 8 14.21 -14.76 28.48
N GLU A 9 15.00 -15.74 28.92
CA GLU A 9 16.29 -16.06 28.27
C GLU A 9 16.12 -16.53 26.82
N ASN A 10 15.03 -17.25 26.51
CA ASN A 10 14.75 -17.67 25.13
C ASN A 10 14.29 -16.49 24.25
N LYS A 11 13.59 -15.48 24.78
CA LYS A 11 13.19 -14.28 24.03
C LYS A 11 14.39 -13.45 23.59
N GLU A 12 15.35 -13.18 24.48
CA GLU A 12 16.56 -12.43 24.15
C GLU A 12 17.49 -13.19 23.19
N ARG A 13 17.57 -14.51 23.35
CA ARG A 13 18.37 -15.39 22.48
C ARG A 13 17.75 -15.53 21.08
N LEU A 14 16.42 -15.54 20.95
CA LEU A 14 15.71 -15.53 19.66
C LEU A 14 15.84 -14.18 18.94
N GLN A 15 15.73 -13.05 19.65
CA GLN A 15 15.91 -11.71 19.07
C GLN A 15 17.34 -11.46 18.57
N SER A 16 18.35 -11.92 19.30
CA SER A 16 19.77 -11.77 18.90
C SER A 16 20.18 -12.71 17.76
N THR A 17 19.59 -13.90 17.67
CA THR A 17 19.83 -14.87 16.59
C THR A 17 19.09 -14.48 15.30
N SER A 18 17.84 -13.97 15.41
CA SER A 18 17.07 -13.39 14.31
C SER A 18 17.79 -12.20 13.68
N LYS A 19 18.32 -11.26 14.49
CA LYS A 19 19.13 -10.13 13.99
C LYS A 19 20.38 -10.55 13.21
N LYS A 20 21.08 -11.61 13.64
CA LYS A 20 22.31 -12.10 12.98
C LYS A 20 22.03 -12.88 11.70
N SER A 21 20.94 -13.65 11.64
CA SER A 21 20.46 -14.33 10.43
C SER A 21 19.96 -13.31 9.39
N PHE A 22 19.21 -12.31 9.84
CA PHE A 22 18.65 -11.22 9.02
C PHE A 22 19.73 -10.37 8.34
N LEU A 23 20.79 -9.96 9.06
CA LEU A 23 21.90 -9.22 8.46
C LEU A 23 22.62 -10.00 7.36
N ARG A 24 22.64 -11.35 7.45
CA ARG A 24 23.27 -12.21 6.46
C ARG A 24 22.43 -12.30 5.18
N GLY A 25 21.12 -12.52 5.29
CA GLY A 25 20.20 -12.51 4.14
C GLY A 25 20.05 -11.14 3.47
N PHE A 26 20.15 -10.05 4.24
CA PHE A 26 20.04 -8.68 3.70
C PHE A 26 21.27 -8.24 2.89
N THR A 27 22.44 -8.84 3.14
CA THR A 27 23.66 -8.54 2.37
C THR A 27 23.60 -9.16 0.96
N GLU A 28 22.79 -10.21 0.78
CA GLU A 28 22.58 -10.91 -0.49
C GLU A 28 21.47 -10.26 -1.36
N MET A 29 20.66 -9.34 -0.80
CA MET A 29 19.60 -8.60 -1.54
C MET A 29 20.11 -7.46 -2.44
N LYS A 30 21.43 -7.26 -2.58
CA LYS A 30 22.01 -6.13 -3.32
C LYS A 30 22.14 -6.31 -4.84
N THR A 31 21.59 -7.37 -5.40
CA THR A 31 21.64 -7.61 -6.85
C THR A 31 20.32 -8.17 -7.35
N ILE A 32 19.44 -7.29 -7.83
CA ILE A 32 18.60 -7.63 -8.98
C ILE A 32 19.56 -7.62 -10.17
N ASN A 33 20.29 -8.71 -10.37
CA ASN A 33 20.98 -8.93 -11.62
C ASN A 33 19.93 -9.29 -12.67
N GLU A 34 20.11 -8.76 -13.88
CA GLU A 34 19.71 -9.13 -15.26
C GLU A 34 18.83 -10.37 -15.56
N THR A 35 18.44 -11.19 -14.59
CA THR A 35 17.72 -12.47 -14.70
C THR A 35 16.22 -12.39 -14.41
N GLY A 36 15.68 -11.23 -13.98
CA GLY A 36 14.24 -11.04 -13.78
C GLY A 36 13.61 -11.77 -12.57
N CYS A 37 14.42 -12.38 -11.70
CA CYS A 37 13.93 -13.06 -10.49
C CYS A 37 13.79 -12.09 -9.29
N LEU A 38 12.85 -12.35 -8.38
CA LEU A 38 12.82 -11.69 -7.08
C LEU A 38 14.14 -11.93 -6.33
N PRO A 39 14.53 -11.05 -5.37
CA PRO A 39 15.64 -11.35 -4.47
C PRO A 39 15.43 -12.74 -3.86
N GLY A 40 16.42 -13.63 -4.03
CA GLY A 40 16.29 -15.04 -3.63
C GLY A 40 15.72 -15.18 -2.21
N ASN A 41 14.70 -16.03 -2.08
CA ASN A 41 14.02 -16.39 -0.83
C ASN A 41 13.23 -15.27 -0.13
N LEU A 42 12.79 -14.19 -0.79
CA LEU A 42 11.98 -13.15 -0.11
C LEU A 42 10.75 -13.72 0.63
N THR A 43 9.96 -14.56 -0.04
CA THR A 43 8.76 -15.17 0.53
C THR A 43 9.09 -16.10 1.70
N GLU A 44 10.14 -16.92 1.57
CA GLU A 44 10.61 -17.81 2.65
C GLU A 44 11.17 -17.00 3.84
N ASN A 45 11.98 -15.98 3.57
CA ASN A 45 12.55 -15.08 4.58
C ASN A 45 11.45 -14.35 5.36
N LEU A 46 10.42 -13.85 4.67
CA LEU A 46 9.26 -13.23 5.31
C LEU A 46 8.54 -14.23 6.23
N LYS A 47 8.35 -15.47 5.76
CA LYS A 47 7.64 -16.52 6.50
C LYS A 47 8.39 -16.99 7.76
N GLU A 48 9.71 -17.14 7.71
CA GLU A 48 10.47 -17.80 8.78
C GLU A 48 11.12 -16.85 9.80
N THR A 49 11.31 -15.57 9.46
CA THR A 49 12.15 -14.66 10.27
C THR A 49 11.43 -14.07 11.48
N PHE A 50 10.13 -13.82 11.37
CA PHE A 50 9.40 -12.99 12.33
C PHE A 50 8.47 -13.83 13.19
N ILE A 51 8.53 -13.62 14.51
CA ILE A 51 7.58 -14.22 15.45
C ILE A 51 6.42 -13.26 15.63
N VAL A 52 5.21 -13.77 15.42
CA VAL A 52 3.96 -13.06 15.57
C VAL A 52 3.25 -13.58 16.81
N ASP A 53 2.90 -12.66 17.70
CA ASP A 53 2.12 -12.92 18.90
C ASP A 53 1.00 -11.89 18.95
N VAL A 54 -0.24 -12.32 18.67
CA VAL A 54 -1.38 -11.42 18.48
C VAL A 54 -2.05 -11.15 19.82
N GLN A 55 -2.01 -9.89 20.27
CA GLN A 55 -2.69 -9.44 21.48
C GLN A 55 -4.15 -9.06 21.20
N LYS A 56 -4.40 -8.30 20.13
CA LYS A 56 -5.75 -7.87 19.73
C LYS A 56 -5.93 -7.99 18.23
N ALA A 57 -7.11 -8.39 17.79
CA ALA A 57 -7.48 -8.41 16.38
C ALA A 57 -8.99 -8.10 16.26
N GLU A 58 -9.33 -7.16 15.38
CA GLU A 58 -10.71 -6.76 15.12
C GLU A 58 -10.94 -6.34 13.67
N GLY A 59 -12.19 -6.49 13.22
CA GLY A 59 -12.68 -5.99 11.93
C GLY A 59 -13.78 -4.96 12.15
N LYS A 60 -13.82 -3.92 11.30
CA LYS A 60 -14.86 -2.89 11.28
C LYS A 60 -15.29 -2.60 9.85
N ALA A 61 -16.58 -2.33 9.66
CA ALA A 61 -17.08 -1.89 8.37
C ALA A 61 -16.40 -0.58 7.96
N LEU A 62 -15.90 -0.53 6.73
CA LEU A 62 -15.24 0.62 6.12
C LEU A 62 -16.09 1.08 4.94
N ASN A 63 -16.86 2.14 5.16
CA ASN A 63 -17.77 2.68 4.16
C ASN A 63 -17.34 4.09 3.79
N VAL A 64 -17.03 4.31 2.52
CA VAL A 64 -16.57 5.61 2.01
C VAL A 64 -17.36 5.93 0.73
N PRO A 65 -18.03 7.09 0.64
CA PRO A 65 -18.67 7.49 -0.61
C PRO A 65 -17.63 7.76 -1.72
N LEU A 66 -18.06 7.62 -2.97
CA LEU A 66 -17.25 8.02 -4.12
C LEU A 66 -17.59 9.46 -4.53
N ILE A 67 -16.63 10.18 -5.12
CA ILE A 67 -16.85 11.50 -5.73
C ILE A 67 -17.91 11.40 -6.84
N SER A 68 -17.79 10.34 -7.64
CA SER A 68 -18.75 9.98 -8.69
C SER A 68 -18.82 8.46 -8.81
N PRO A 69 -19.96 7.90 -9.28
CA PRO A 69 -20.08 6.46 -9.47
C PRO A 69 -19.11 5.93 -10.52
N ILE A 70 -18.37 4.88 -10.18
CA ILE A 70 -17.48 4.18 -11.11
C ILE A 70 -18.31 3.17 -11.90
N THR A 71 -18.29 3.28 -13.23
CA THR A 71 -18.99 2.37 -14.14
C THR A 71 -17.99 1.62 -15.01
N ALA A 72 -17.97 0.30 -14.86
CA ALA A 72 -17.24 -0.65 -15.72
C ALA A 72 -18.23 -1.43 -16.61
N ALA A 73 -17.72 -2.34 -17.44
CA ALA A 73 -18.53 -3.19 -18.31
C ALA A 73 -19.59 -3.99 -17.53
N THR A 74 -19.19 -4.58 -16.40
CA THR A 74 -19.97 -5.55 -15.64
C THR A 74 -20.63 -4.99 -14.38
N VAL A 75 -20.16 -3.84 -13.86
CA VAL A 75 -20.61 -3.32 -12.56
C VAL A 75 -20.67 -1.79 -12.53
N ARG A 76 -21.56 -1.26 -11.69
CA ARG A 76 -21.62 0.14 -11.28
C ARG A 76 -21.49 0.23 -9.76
N ILE A 77 -20.57 1.07 -9.29
CA ILE A 77 -20.21 1.19 -7.87
C ILE A 77 -20.43 2.63 -7.44
N GLU A 78 -21.20 2.84 -6.38
CA GLU A 78 -21.52 4.19 -5.86
C GLU A 78 -20.82 4.49 -4.54
N LYS A 79 -20.39 3.46 -3.81
CA LYS A 79 -19.69 3.58 -2.55
C LYS A 79 -18.76 2.40 -2.32
N VAL A 80 -17.72 2.63 -1.53
CA VAL A 80 -16.90 1.61 -0.90
C VAL A 80 -17.72 0.95 0.22
N GLY A 81 -17.69 -0.38 0.27
CA GLY A 81 -18.38 -1.21 1.27
C GLY A 81 -17.45 -2.26 1.87
N ASN A 82 -16.24 -1.85 2.26
CA ASN A 82 -15.12 -2.73 2.57
C ASN A 82 -15.08 -3.08 4.07
N VAL A 83 -14.09 -3.88 4.49
CA VAL A 83 -13.83 -4.16 5.91
C VAL A 83 -12.40 -3.74 6.24
N ALA A 84 -12.24 -2.83 7.21
CA ALA A 84 -10.95 -2.49 7.80
C ALA A 84 -10.60 -3.50 8.90
N ILE A 85 -9.35 -3.95 8.92
CA ILE A 85 -8.85 -4.97 9.84
C ILE A 85 -7.67 -4.38 10.59
N ARG A 86 -7.71 -4.50 11.91
CA ARG A 86 -6.65 -4.03 12.80
C ARG A 86 -6.11 -5.19 13.62
N ILE A 87 -4.79 -5.39 13.58
CA ILE A 87 -4.10 -6.40 14.39
C ILE A 87 -3.03 -5.71 15.23
N GLU A 88 -2.99 -6.03 16.51
CA GLU A 88 -2.02 -5.52 17.49
C GLU A 88 -1.23 -6.69 18.06
N LEU A 89 0.09 -6.61 17.98
CA LEU A 89 1.01 -7.60 18.52
C LEU A 89 1.30 -7.34 20.00
N PHE A 90 1.84 -8.33 20.71
CA PHE A 90 2.18 -8.20 22.14
C PHE A 90 3.27 -7.16 22.44
N ASP A 91 4.08 -6.77 21.46
CA ASP A 91 5.04 -5.67 21.58
C ASP A 91 4.38 -4.27 21.40
N GLY A 92 3.07 -4.22 21.18
CA GLY A 92 2.28 -3.01 21.00
C GLY A 92 2.23 -2.50 19.56
N CYS A 93 2.92 -3.15 18.61
CA CYS A 93 2.88 -2.77 17.21
C CYS A 93 1.53 -3.10 16.58
N VAL A 94 1.04 -2.19 15.73
CA VAL A 94 -0.29 -2.28 15.14
C VAL A 94 -0.15 -2.28 13.63
N GLY A 95 -0.84 -3.20 12.97
CA GLY A 95 -0.95 -3.24 11.53
C GLY A 95 -2.39 -3.15 11.06
N TRP A 96 -2.53 -2.62 9.85
CA TRP A 96 -3.82 -2.42 9.19
C TRP A 96 -3.89 -3.17 7.87
N GLY A 97 -5.09 -3.65 7.58
CA GLY A 97 -5.41 -4.25 6.31
C GLY A 97 -6.86 -3.96 5.92
N GLU A 98 -7.17 -4.18 4.67
CA GLU A 98 -8.47 -3.89 4.09
C GLU A 98 -8.91 -5.06 3.22
N ALA A 99 -10.13 -5.52 3.44
CA ALA A 99 -10.80 -6.50 2.59
C ALA A 99 -11.81 -5.75 1.71
N PRO A 100 -11.50 -5.48 0.42
CA PRO A 100 -12.44 -4.88 -0.50
C PRO A 100 -13.57 -5.83 -0.87
N ILE A 101 -14.80 -5.32 -0.86
CA ILE A 101 -15.99 -6.13 -1.11
C ILE A 101 -16.72 -5.65 -2.35
N LEU A 102 -16.80 -6.52 -3.35
CA LEU A 102 -17.45 -6.25 -4.62
C LEU A 102 -18.13 -7.53 -5.10
N PRO A 103 -19.37 -7.83 -4.67
CA PRO A 103 -20.02 -9.13 -4.87
C PRO A 103 -20.04 -9.70 -6.31
N PRO A 104 -20.03 -8.90 -7.39
CA PRO A 104 -19.85 -9.44 -8.74
C PRO A 104 -18.48 -10.12 -8.97
N ILE A 105 -17.47 -9.79 -8.16
CA ILE A 105 -16.08 -10.26 -8.25
C ILE A 105 -15.69 -11.09 -7.02
N THR A 106 -16.01 -10.60 -5.81
CA THR A 106 -15.83 -11.31 -4.53
C THR A 106 -17.03 -12.20 -4.25
N ALA A 107 -16.84 -13.37 -3.65
CA ALA A 107 -17.95 -14.28 -3.37
C ALA A 107 -18.84 -13.83 -2.18
N GLU A 108 -18.44 -12.76 -1.50
CA GLU A 108 -18.98 -12.31 -0.23
C GLU A 108 -19.60 -10.91 -0.29
N ASP A 109 -20.60 -10.67 0.55
CA ASP A 109 -21.08 -9.33 0.90
C ASP A 109 -20.39 -8.84 2.19
N GLN A 110 -20.57 -7.57 2.53
CA GLN A 110 -19.88 -6.96 3.68
C GLN A 110 -20.23 -7.64 5.02
N PRO A 111 -21.50 -8.01 5.31
CA PRO A 111 -21.82 -8.78 6.52
C PRO A 111 -21.10 -10.14 6.60
N LEU A 112 -21.06 -10.91 5.50
CA LEU A 112 -20.36 -12.19 5.48
C LEU A 112 -18.85 -11.99 5.66
N ALA A 113 -18.27 -10.98 4.99
CA ALA A 113 -16.86 -10.62 5.17
C ALA A 113 -16.54 -10.26 6.62
N MET A 114 -17.36 -9.42 7.27
CA MET A 114 -17.22 -9.07 8.68
C MET A 114 -17.26 -10.31 9.60
N SER A 115 -18.16 -11.25 9.32
CA SER A 115 -18.25 -12.52 10.05
C SER A 115 -16.96 -13.35 9.90
N LYS A 116 -16.44 -13.45 8.68
CA LYS A 116 -15.20 -14.17 8.38
C LYS A 116 -13.94 -13.51 8.94
N VAL A 117 -13.90 -12.17 8.96
CA VAL A 117 -12.87 -11.41 9.67
C VAL A 117 -12.93 -11.70 11.17
N ALA A 118 -14.12 -11.71 11.77
CA ALA A 118 -14.28 -12.02 13.19
C ALA A 118 -13.81 -13.44 13.53
N GLU A 119 -14.13 -14.43 12.68
CA GLU A 119 -13.65 -15.82 12.81
C GLU A 119 -12.11 -15.89 12.77
N ALA A 120 -11.49 -15.24 11.78
CA ALA A 120 -10.03 -15.18 11.66
C ALA A 120 -9.39 -14.47 12.86
N CYS A 121 -9.90 -13.30 13.26
CA CYS A 121 -9.41 -12.54 14.41
C CYS A 121 -9.49 -13.34 15.71
N GLU A 122 -10.59 -14.07 15.94
CA GLU A 122 -10.74 -14.91 17.14
C GLU A 122 -9.74 -16.07 17.16
N SER A 123 -9.51 -16.70 16.00
CA SER A 123 -8.51 -17.75 15.87
C SER A 123 -7.08 -17.23 16.10
N LEU A 124 -6.76 -16.02 15.61
CA LEU A 124 -5.46 -15.38 15.80
C LEU A 124 -5.21 -15.04 17.28
N LYS A 125 -6.17 -14.45 17.99
CA LYS A 125 -6.05 -14.13 19.43
C LYS A 125 -5.83 -15.37 20.32
N ARG A 126 -6.29 -16.55 19.88
CA ARG A 126 -6.12 -17.82 20.61
C ARG A 126 -4.84 -18.57 20.21
N SER A 127 -4.10 -18.05 19.24
CA SER A 127 -2.89 -18.71 18.74
C SER A 127 -1.71 -18.41 19.67
N PRO A 128 -0.85 -19.40 19.98
CA PRO A 128 0.42 -19.12 20.65
C PRO A 128 1.34 -18.30 19.74
N PRO A 129 2.42 -17.69 20.28
CA PRO A 129 3.46 -17.08 19.47
C PRO A 129 3.97 -18.08 18.43
N MET A 130 4.00 -17.70 17.15
CA MET A 130 4.50 -18.55 16.08
C MET A 130 5.11 -17.71 14.96
N THR A 131 5.85 -18.33 14.05
CA THR A 131 6.44 -17.63 12.91
C THR A 131 5.35 -17.04 12.00
N LEU A 132 5.61 -15.90 11.37
CA LEU A 132 4.69 -15.23 10.45
C LEU A 132 4.12 -16.19 9.39
N GLY A 133 4.96 -17.06 8.81
CA GLY A 133 4.52 -18.04 7.84
C GLY A 133 3.51 -19.07 8.37
N LEU A 134 3.64 -19.47 9.64
CA LEU A 134 2.67 -20.37 10.28
C LEU A 134 1.36 -19.63 10.55
N VAL A 135 1.41 -18.36 10.98
CA VAL A 135 0.21 -17.53 11.15
C VAL A 135 -0.51 -17.34 9.82
N LEU A 136 0.20 -16.94 8.76
CA LEU A 136 -0.38 -16.74 7.43
C LEU A 136 -0.93 -18.04 6.85
N GLY A 137 -0.23 -19.17 7.03
CA GLY A 137 -0.74 -20.50 6.65
C GLY A 137 -2.03 -20.87 7.39
N LYS A 138 -2.12 -20.54 8.68
CA LYS A 138 -3.34 -20.70 9.47
C LYS A 138 -4.48 -19.81 8.96
N VAL A 139 -4.21 -18.54 8.63
CA VAL A 139 -5.19 -17.64 7.99
C VAL A 139 -5.69 -18.24 6.68
N GLY A 140 -4.80 -18.76 5.83
CA GLY A 140 -5.17 -19.46 4.60
C GLY A 140 -6.06 -20.70 4.83
N SER A 141 -5.83 -21.43 5.93
CA SER A 141 -6.66 -22.59 6.28
C SER A 141 -8.07 -22.24 6.77
N ILE A 142 -8.27 -21.04 7.33
CA ILE A 142 -9.58 -20.53 7.77
C ILE A 142 -10.32 -19.91 6.58
N LEU A 143 -9.58 -19.19 5.72
CA LEU A 143 -10.08 -18.41 4.61
C LEU A 143 -9.68 -19.08 3.29
N GLN A 144 -10.27 -20.25 3.04
CA GLN A 144 -9.87 -21.12 1.93
C GLN A 144 -10.42 -20.67 0.57
N GLY A 145 -9.65 -21.00 -0.47
CA GLY A 145 -10.04 -20.82 -1.87
C GLY A 145 -10.11 -19.35 -2.30
N HIS A 146 -10.74 -19.14 -3.46
CA HIS A 146 -10.95 -17.80 -4.03
C HIS A 146 -12.12 -17.07 -3.38
N ALA A 147 -13.03 -17.80 -2.72
CA ALA A 147 -14.25 -17.22 -2.16
C ALA A 147 -13.94 -16.15 -1.10
N PHE A 148 -12.94 -16.41 -0.25
CA PHE A 148 -12.54 -15.53 0.85
C PHE A 148 -11.16 -14.90 0.63
N ALA A 149 -10.70 -14.81 -0.61
CA ALA A 149 -9.37 -14.28 -0.91
C ALA A 149 -9.22 -12.80 -0.51
N SER A 150 -10.30 -12.01 -0.58
CA SER A 150 -10.28 -10.61 -0.17
C SER A 150 -10.15 -10.46 1.35
N VAL A 151 -10.97 -11.21 2.10
CA VAL A 151 -10.85 -11.29 3.57
C VAL A 151 -9.46 -11.76 3.98
N ARG A 152 -8.93 -12.77 3.28
CA ARG A 152 -7.57 -13.28 3.51
C ARG A 152 -6.53 -12.19 3.27
N ALA A 153 -6.62 -11.47 2.16
CA ALA A 153 -5.73 -10.36 1.84
C ALA A 153 -5.70 -9.32 2.97
N GLY A 154 -6.87 -8.87 3.44
CA GLY A 154 -6.93 -7.88 4.51
C GLY A 154 -6.32 -8.37 5.83
N VAL A 155 -6.51 -9.63 6.21
CA VAL A 155 -5.88 -10.20 7.43
C VAL A 155 -4.37 -10.33 7.26
N GLU A 156 -3.90 -10.82 6.10
CA GLU A 156 -2.49 -10.97 5.80
C GLU A 156 -1.77 -9.60 5.74
N MET A 157 -2.41 -8.58 5.14
CA MET A 157 -1.93 -7.20 5.14
C MET A 157 -1.72 -6.69 6.57
N ALA A 158 -2.73 -6.81 7.44
CA ALA A 158 -2.64 -6.33 8.82
C ALA A 158 -1.54 -7.04 9.62
N LEU A 159 -1.31 -8.34 9.39
CA LEU A 159 -0.22 -9.08 10.03
C LEU A 159 1.16 -8.59 9.56
N ILE A 160 1.34 -8.46 8.24
CA ILE A 160 2.62 -8.07 7.64
C ILE A 160 2.94 -6.60 7.98
N ASP A 161 1.93 -5.73 7.95
CA ASP A 161 2.06 -4.33 8.36
C ASP A 161 2.49 -4.24 9.83
N ALA A 162 1.85 -4.99 10.75
CA ALA A 162 2.23 -5.00 12.16
C ALA A 162 3.67 -5.49 12.39
N VAL A 163 4.10 -6.51 11.64
CA VAL A 163 5.48 -7.00 11.66
C VAL A 163 6.46 -5.93 11.18
N SER A 164 6.09 -5.14 10.16
CA SER A 164 6.93 -4.05 9.66
C SER A 164 7.24 -3.01 10.74
N TYR A 165 6.25 -2.66 11.56
CA TYR A 165 6.44 -1.80 12.73
C TYR A 165 7.28 -2.46 13.82
N SER A 166 7.01 -3.74 14.13
CA SER A 166 7.76 -4.50 15.14
C SER A 166 9.27 -4.49 14.89
N VAL A 167 9.66 -4.54 13.61
CA VAL A 167 11.08 -4.54 13.22
C VAL A 167 11.62 -3.17 12.82
N GLY A 168 10.81 -2.13 12.92
CA GLY A 168 11.20 -0.75 12.62
C GLY A 168 11.58 -0.53 11.16
N LYS A 169 10.92 -1.22 10.21
CA LYS A 169 11.19 -1.08 8.78
C LYS A 169 9.92 -0.71 8.01
N PRO A 170 9.98 0.25 7.07
CA PRO A 170 8.85 0.52 6.22
C PRO A 170 8.58 -0.68 5.31
N LEU A 171 7.32 -0.91 4.99
CA LEU A 171 6.86 -2.12 4.32
C LEU A 171 7.53 -2.36 2.96
N TRP A 172 7.78 -1.31 2.15
CA TRP A 172 8.53 -1.43 0.90
C TRP A 172 9.97 -1.96 1.06
N ARG A 173 10.64 -1.67 2.20
CA ARG A 173 11.96 -2.25 2.52
C ARG A 173 11.84 -3.72 2.88
N LEU A 174 10.73 -4.10 3.52
CA LEU A 174 10.41 -5.48 3.82
C LEU A 174 10.16 -6.29 2.54
N PHE A 175 9.65 -5.65 1.49
CA PHE A 175 9.45 -6.24 0.17
C PHE A 175 10.65 -6.11 -0.79
N GLY A 176 11.86 -5.89 -0.29
CA GLY A 176 13.09 -5.89 -1.10
C GLY A 176 13.75 -4.52 -1.26
N GLY A 177 13.00 -3.43 -1.07
CA GLY A 177 13.59 -2.10 -0.89
C GLY A 177 14.12 -1.41 -2.15
N VAL A 178 13.59 -1.72 -3.34
CA VAL A 178 14.02 -1.13 -4.62
C VAL A 178 13.73 0.38 -4.68
N SER A 179 12.49 0.77 -4.40
CA SER A 179 12.04 2.16 -4.43
C SER A 179 11.09 2.44 -3.26
N ASN A 180 10.96 3.72 -2.91
CA ASN A 180 9.93 4.24 -2.00
C ASN A 180 8.88 5.10 -2.74
N THR A 181 8.88 5.09 -4.07
CA THR A 181 7.91 5.79 -4.91
C THR A 181 7.48 4.92 -6.08
N ILE A 182 6.24 5.13 -6.53
CA ILE A 182 5.70 4.57 -7.77
C ILE A 182 4.87 5.62 -8.50
N THR A 183 4.73 5.43 -9.81
CA THR A 183 3.86 6.22 -10.68
C THR A 183 2.69 5.37 -11.12
N THR A 184 1.47 5.82 -10.83
CA THR A 184 0.23 5.14 -11.26
C THR A 184 -0.35 5.77 -12.53
N ASP A 185 -1.15 5.00 -13.25
CA ASP A 185 -2.09 5.53 -14.24
C ASP A 185 -3.32 6.19 -13.56
N MET A 186 -4.26 6.68 -14.37
CA MET A 186 -5.56 7.16 -13.89
C MET A 186 -6.69 6.63 -14.76
N THR A 187 -7.72 6.08 -14.12
CA THR A 187 -8.88 5.48 -14.79
C THR A 187 -9.88 6.53 -15.24
N ILE A 188 -10.31 6.42 -16.49
CA ILE A 188 -11.51 7.06 -17.04
C ILE A 188 -12.61 5.98 -17.12
N PRO A 189 -13.73 6.14 -16.38
CA PRO A 189 -14.85 5.21 -16.40
C PRO A 189 -15.60 5.27 -17.73
N ILE A 190 -16.55 4.34 -17.95
CA ILE A 190 -17.42 4.38 -19.13
C ILE A 190 -18.36 5.59 -19.02
N VAL A 191 -18.10 6.61 -19.83
CA VAL A 191 -18.83 7.89 -19.91
C VAL A 191 -18.94 8.35 -21.37
N SER A 192 -19.61 9.48 -21.61
CA SER A 192 -19.67 10.08 -22.96
C SER A 192 -18.28 10.52 -23.44
N SER A 193 -18.07 10.58 -24.76
CA SER A 193 -16.80 11.04 -25.36
C SER A 193 -16.40 12.46 -24.93
N VAL A 194 -17.38 13.35 -24.74
CA VAL A 194 -17.17 14.72 -24.25
C VAL A 194 -16.67 14.71 -22.81
N GLU A 195 -17.33 13.96 -21.94
CA GLU A 195 -16.95 13.84 -20.53
C GLU A 195 -15.58 13.16 -20.37
N ALA A 196 -15.31 12.11 -21.16
CA ALA A 196 -14.03 11.43 -21.16
C ALA A 196 -12.88 12.36 -21.57
N ALA A 197 -13.06 13.21 -22.59
CA ALA A 197 -12.06 14.19 -22.99
C ALA A 197 -11.82 15.27 -21.92
N GLN A 198 -12.87 15.67 -21.19
CA GLN A 198 -12.76 16.59 -20.06
C GLN A 198 -11.97 15.96 -18.91
N LEU A 199 -12.32 14.74 -18.50
CA LEU A 199 -11.61 13.98 -17.46
C LEU A 199 -10.14 13.77 -17.84
N ALA A 200 -9.88 13.37 -19.09
CA ALA A 200 -8.52 13.25 -19.60
C ALA A 200 -7.74 14.55 -19.44
N SER A 201 -8.32 15.69 -19.83
CA SER A 201 -7.68 16.99 -19.67
C SER A 201 -7.36 17.31 -18.20
N GLN A 202 -8.31 17.10 -17.29
CA GLN A 202 -8.10 17.29 -15.85
C GLN A 202 -6.98 16.39 -15.30
N PHE A 203 -6.92 15.13 -15.73
CA PHE A 203 -5.88 14.19 -15.29
C PHE A 203 -4.51 14.54 -15.88
N ARG A 204 -4.46 14.98 -17.14
CA ARG A 204 -3.24 15.48 -17.78
C ARG A 204 -2.68 16.72 -17.07
N GLU A 205 -3.54 17.64 -16.66
CA GLU A 205 -3.15 18.81 -15.85
C GLU A 205 -2.56 18.42 -14.49
N LYS A 206 -3.04 17.31 -13.90
CA LYS A 206 -2.50 16.70 -12.68
C LYS A 206 -1.24 15.87 -12.90
N GLY A 207 -0.77 15.77 -14.15
CA GLY A 207 0.48 15.12 -14.53
C GLY A 207 0.37 13.66 -14.98
N PHE A 208 -0.82 13.04 -14.94
CA PHE A 208 -0.98 11.63 -15.33
C PHE A 208 -0.58 11.41 -16.78
N LYS A 209 0.39 10.51 -17.01
CA LYS A 209 0.93 10.23 -18.35
C LYS A 209 0.19 9.13 -19.08
N THR A 210 -0.32 8.17 -18.32
CA THR A 210 -1.06 7.00 -18.78
C THR A 210 -2.49 7.09 -18.26
N LEU A 211 -3.45 6.88 -19.15
CA LEU A 211 -4.87 6.83 -18.81
C LEU A 211 -5.40 5.43 -19.08
N LYS A 212 -6.06 4.85 -18.08
CA LYS A 212 -6.74 3.57 -18.21
C LYS A 212 -8.19 3.81 -18.61
N LEU A 213 -8.63 3.33 -19.76
CA LEU A 213 -10.00 3.51 -20.24
C LEU A 213 -10.79 2.23 -20.00
N LYS A 214 -11.90 2.35 -19.27
CA LYS A 214 -12.90 1.28 -19.22
C LYS A 214 -13.64 1.24 -20.56
N VAL A 215 -13.66 0.07 -21.20
CA VAL A 215 -14.32 -0.20 -22.48
C VAL A 215 -15.16 -1.48 -22.35
N GLY A 216 -15.73 -2.00 -23.45
CA GLY A 216 -16.37 -3.32 -23.43
C GLY A 216 -17.89 -3.31 -23.37
N LYS A 217 -18.55 -2.13 -23.36
CA LYS A 217 -20.02 -2.04 -23.43
C LYS A 217 -20.55 -1.82 -24.83
N ASN A 218 -19.87 -1.00 -25.61
CA ASN A 218 -20.31 -0.64 -26.95
C ASN A 218 -19.10 -0.21 -27.76
N LEU A 219 -18.66 -1.08 -28.66
CA LEU A 219 -17.46 -0.88 -29.48
C LEU A 219 -17.44 0.51 -30.14
N LYS A 220 -18.57 0.95 -30.71
CA LYS A 220 -18.63 2.27 -31.38
C LYS A 220 -18.40 3.41 -30.40
N ALA A 221 -19.09 3.41 -29.26
CA ALA A 221 -18.92 4.44 -28.23
C ALA A 221 -17.50 4.41 -27.63
N ASP A 222 -16.94 3.23 -27.42
CA ASP A 222 -15.57 3.06 -26.90
C ASP A 222 -14.54 3.68 -27.86
N ILE A 223 -14.70 3.49 -29.18
CA ILE A 223 -13.86 4.12 -30.20
C ILE A 223 -14.06 5.64 -30.26
N GLU A 224 -15.30 6.13 -30.14
CA GLU A 224 -15.58 7.58 -30.10
C GLU A 224 -14.91 8.27 -28.90
N VAL A 225 -14.88 7.62 -27.73
CA VAL A 225 -14.16 8.10 -26.54
C VAL A 225 -12.66 8.20 -26.81
N LEU A 226 -12.06 7.15 -27.36
CA LEU A 226 -10.64 7.11 -27.71
C LEU A 226 -10.27 8.21 -28.71
N GLN A 227 -11.09 8.42 -29.75
CA GLN A 227 -10.90 9.49 -30.73
C GLN A 227 -10.95 10.87 -30.09
N ALA A 228 -11.92 11.11 -29.21
CA ALA A 228 -12.08 12.40 -28.52
C ALA A 228 -10.88 12.72 -27.62
N ILE A 229 -10.40 11.75 -26.84
CA ILE A 229 -9.22 11.96 -26.00
C ILE A 229 -7.97 12.15 -26.86
N ARG A 230 -7.77 11.32 -27.89
CA ARG A 230 -6.59 11.40 -28.77
C ARG A 230 -6.49 12.73 -29.51
N ALA A 231 -7.62 13.30 -29.91
CA ALA A 231 -7.65 14.61 -30.58
C ALA A 231 -7.15 15.74 -29.67
N ALA A 232 -7.45 15.69 -28.37
CA ALA A 232 -6.99 16.67 -27.39
C ALA A 232 -5.58 16.37 -26.83
N HIS A 233 -5.24 15.09 -26.68
CA HIS A 233 -4.02 14.60 -26.01
C HIS A 233 -3.30 13.54 -26.85
N PRO A 234 -2.61 13.93 -27.93
CA PRO A 234 -1.96 13.01 -28.87
C PRO A 234 -0.74 12.26 -28.32
N ASP A 235 -0.23 12.64 -27.15
CA ASP A 235 0.91 11.96 -26.52
C ASP A 235 0.50 11.09 -25.32
N CYS A 236 -0.81 10.94 -25.08
CA CYS A 236 -1.30 10.11 -23.98
C CYS A 236 -1.12 8.63 -24.28
N ALA A 237 -0.54 7.89 -23.33
CA ALA A 237 -0.55 6.44 -23.35
C ALA A 237 -1.88 5.91 -22.82
N PHE A 238 -2.39 4.84 -23.43
CA PHE A 238 -3.66 4.23 -23.04
C PHE A 238 -3.47 2.80 -22.58
N ILE A 239 -4.10 2.46 -21.46
CA ILE A 239 -4.43 1.08 -21.12
C ILE A 239 -5.92 0.91 -21.39
N LEU A 240 -6.31 -0.15 -22.09
CA LEU A 240 -7.73 -0.46 -22.32
C LEU A 240 -8.11 -1.61 -21.42
N ASP A 241 -9.20 -1.49 -20.67
CA ASP A 241 -9.70 -2.55 -19.81
C ASP A 241 -11.16 -2.81 -20.17
N ALA A 242 -11.40 -3.97 -20.78
CA ALA A 242 -12.74 -4.35 -21.21
C ALA A 242 -13.57 -5.02 -20.12
N ASN A 243 -12.95 -5.41 -18.99
CA ASN A 243 -13.56 -6.23 -17.94
C ASN A 243 -14.51 -7.30 -18.51
N GLU A 244 -13.97 -8.21 -19.32
CA GLU A 244 -14.71 -9.34 -19.90
C GLU A 244 -15.78 -8.94 -20.96
N GLY A 245 -15.83 -7.68 -21.37
CA GLY A 245 -16.95 -7.10 -22.11
C GLY A 245 -17.05 -7.46 -23.60
N TYR A 246 -15.97 -7.93 -24.22
CA TYR A 246 -15.99 -8.27 -25.64
C TYR A 246 -15.98 -9.78 -25.89
N THR A 247 -16.55 -10.18 -27.03
CA THR A 247 -16.15 -11.44 -27.66
C THR A 247 -14.74 -11.34 -28.24
N SER A 248 -14.08 -12.47 -28.48
CA SER A 248 -12.75 -12.47 -29.12
C SER A 248 -12.74 -11.76 -30.48
N THR A 249 -13.83 -11.87 -31.26
CA THR A 249 -13.98 -11.17 -32.54
C THR A 249 -14.07 -9.66 -32.37
N GLU A 250 -14.88 -9.17 -31.42
CA GLU A 250 -15.01 -7.73 -31.14
C GLU A 250 -13.70 -7.15 -30.60
N ALA A 251 -12.99 -7.87 -29.73
CA ALA A 251 -11.69 -7.45 -29.23
C ALA A 251 -10.65 -7.29 -30.36
N ILE A 252 -10.64 -8.20 -31.33
CA ILE A 252 -9.79 -8.08 -32.53
C ILE A 252 -10.22 -6.88 -33.38
N GLN A 253 -11.53 -6.65 -33.54
CA GLN A 253 -12.03 -5.49 -34.28
C GLN A 253 -11.65 -4.16 -33.61
N VAL A 254 -11.62 -4.09 -32.28
CA VAL A 254 -11.10 -2.93 -31.54
C VAL A 254 -9.63 -2.70 -31.91
N LEU A 255 -8.79 -3.75 -31.87
CA LEU A 255 -7.37 -3.63 -32.23
C LEU A 255 -7.16 -3.19 -33.69
N GLU A 256 -7.95 -3.73 -34.62
CA GLU A 256 -7.96 -3.31 -36.03
C GLU A 256 -8.27 -1.82 -36.18
N THR A 257 -9.36 -1.37 -35.55
CA THR A 257 -9.79 0.03 -35.60
C THR A 257 -8.74 0.96 -35.00
N LEU A 258 -8.14 0.58 -33.87
CA LEU A 258 -7.06 1.35 -33.24
C LEU A 258 -5.82 1.43 -34.14
N HIS A 259 -5.47 0.33 -34.80
CA HIS A 259 -4.35 0.30 -35.74
C HIS A 259 -4.59 1.25 -36.94
N GLU A 260 -5.79 1.26 -37.51
CA GLU A 260 -6.18 2.21 -38.57
C GLU A 260 -6.09 3.67 -38.11
N MET A 261 -6.44 3.92 -36.84
CA MET A 261 -6.30 5.22 -36.18
C MET A 261 -4.84 5.57 -35.83
N LYS A 262 -3.87 4.69 -36.12
CA LYS A 262 -2.46 4.81 -35.72
C LYS A 262 -2.29 5.00 -34.21
N LEU A 263 -3.13 4.32 -33.45
CA LEU A 263 -3.12 4.29 -31.99
C LEU A 263 -2.78 2.87 -31.55
N THR A 264 -1.69 2.73 -30.80
CA THR A 264 -1.30 1.47 -30.17
C THR A 264 -1.46 1.63 -28.66
N PRO A 265 -2.43 0.93 -28.02
CA PRO A 265 -2.53 0.96 -26.57
C PRO A 265 -1.29 0.30 -25.95
N ALA A 266 -0.88 0.79 -24.78
CA ALA A 266 0.24 0.25 -24.01
C ALA A 266 -0.09 -1.15 -23.45
N LEU A 267 -1.37 -1.42 -23.19
CA LEU A 267 -1.87 -2.68 -22.69
C LEU A 267 -3.37 -2.83 -23.02
N PHE A 268 -3.82 -4.04 -23.31
CA PHE A 268 -5.24 -4.38 -23.41
C PHE A 268 -5.58 -5.48 -22.40
N GLU A 269 -6.32 -5.11 -21.36
CA GLU A 269 -6.65 -5.91 -20.18
C GLU A 269 -8.00 -6.62 -20.31
N GLN A 270 -7.98 -7.91 -19.97
CA GLN A 270 -9.08 -8.86 -19.97
C GLN A 270 -10.14 -8.58 -21.05
N PRO A 271 -9.77 -8.69 -22.35
CA PRO A 271 -10.66 -8.35 -23.45
C PRO A 271 -11.93 -9.21 -23.47
N VAL A 272 -11.80 -10.48 -23.09
CA VAL A 272 -12.86 -11.49 -23.19
C VAL A 272 -13.21 -12.08 -21.83
N HIS A 273 -14.35 -12.76 -21.76
CA HIS A 273 -14.81 -13.47 -20.57
C HIS A 273 -13.74 -14.40 -19.99
N LYS A 274 -13.61 -14.43 -18.65
CA LYS A 274 -12.52 -15.12 -17.96
C LYS A 274 -12.42 -16.62 -18.27
N ASP A 275 -13.57 -17.24 -18.56
CA ASP A 275 -13.69 -18.66 -18.88
C ASP A 275 -13.48 -18.94 -20.39
N ASP A 276 -13.42 -17.91 -21.24
CA ASP A 276 -13.12 -18.01 -22.68
C ASP A 276 -11.60 -18.06 -22.92
N TRP A 277 -10.98 -19.15 -22.47
CA TRP A 277 -9.53 -19.37 -22.62
C TRP A 277 -9.08 -19.39 -24.08
N GLU A 278 -9.87 -20.00 -24.96
CA GLU A 278 -9.59 -20.04 -26.40
C GLU A 278 -9.63 -18.63 -27.00
N GLY A 279 -10.68 -17.86 -26.67
CA GLY A 279 -10.80 -16.47 -27.08
C GLY A 279 -9.65 -15.61 -26.58
N LEU A 280 -9.24 -15.78 -25.32
CA LEU A 280 -8.13 -15.03 -24.73
C LEU A 280 -6.83 -15.32 -25.48
N GLY A 281 -6.49 -16.60 -25.68
CA GLY A 281 -5.30 -16.99 -26.45
C GLY A 281 -5.32 -16.51 -27.90
N ARG A 282 -6.49 -16.56 -28.55
CA ARG A 282 -6.68 -16.04 -29.92
C ARG A 282 -6.41 -14.54 -30.00
N VAL A 283 -6.97 -13.75 -29.07
CA VAL A 283 -6.77 -12.30 -29.02
C VAL A 283 -5.29 -11.99 -28.73
N THR A 284 -4.68 -12.64 -27.75
CA THR A 284 -3.25 -12.47 -27.39
C THR A 284 -2.33 -12.69 -28.57
N LYS A 285 -2.52 -13.80 -29.30
CA LYS A 285 -1.71 -14.09 -30.50
C LYS A 285 -1.83 -12.99 -31.55
N ILE A 286 -3.06 -12.59 -31.90
CA ILE A 286 -3.31 -11.59 -32.94
C ILE A 286 -2.81 -10.20 -32.51
N ALA A 287 -3.07 -9.80 -31.27
CA ALA A 287 -2.65 -8.52 -30.70
C ALA A 287 -1.13 -8.35 -30.79
N LYS A 288 -0.38 -9.39 -30.40
CA LYS A 288 1.07 -9.38 -30.41
C LYS A 288 1.66 -9.43 -31.82
N GLU A 289 1.21 -10.39 -32.64
CA GLU A 289 1.79 -10.63 -33.97
C GLU A 289 1.46 -9.54 -34.99
N LYS A 290 0.24 -8.98 -34.95
CA LYS A 290 -0.20 -7.98 -35.94
C LYS A 290 -0.09 -6.54 -35.45
N TYR A 291 -0.36 -6.29 -34.18
CA TYR A 291 -0.53 -4.94 -33.66
C TYR A 291 0.53 -4.53 -32.64
N GLY A 292 1.39 -5.46 -32.20
CA GLY A 292 2.41 -5.20 -31.18
C GLY A 292 1.83 -4.82 -29.81
N VAL A 293 0.60 -5.23 -29.52
CA VAL A 293 -0.11 -4.93 -28.26
C VAL A 293 -0.03 -6.14 -27.33
N SER A 294 0.34 -5.89 -26.07
CA SER A 294 0.30 -6.91 -25.02
C SER A 294 -1.10 -7.09 -24.44
N ILE A 295 -1.47 -8.33 -24.14
CA ILE A 295 -2.72 -8.65 -23.42
C ILE A 295 -2.46 -8.93 -21.95
N ALA A 296 -3.25 -8.32 -21.06
CA ALA A 296 -3.26 -8.63 -19.64
C ALA A 296 -4.41 -9.58 -19.27
N ALA A 297 -4.12 -10.59 -18.44
CA ALA A 297 -5.12 -11.39 -17.75
C ALA A 297 -5.37 -10.81 -16.35
N ASP A 298 -6.63 -10.46 -16.06
CA ASP A 298 -7.11 -10.04 -14.74
C ASP A 298 -8.04 -11.11 -14.17
N GLU A 299 -9.31 -11.12 -14.57
CA GLU A 299 -10.32 -12.07 -14.07
C GLU A 299 -9.98 -13.53 -14.39
N SER A 300 -9.24 -13.80 -15.47
CA SER A 300 -8.72 -15.14 -15.81
C SER A 300 -7.61 -15.63 -14.88
N CYS A 301 -6.94 -14.76 -14.12
CA CYS A 301 -5.85 -15.16 -13.20
C CYS A 301 -6.23 -14.89 -11.74
N ARG A 302 -6.69 -15.93 -11.03
CA ARG A 302 -7.12 -15.87 -9.62
C ARG A 302 -6.26 -16.70 -8.69
N GLY A 303 -5.23 -17.37 -9.21
CA GLY A 303 -4.24 -18.11 -8.42
C GLY A 303 -3.22 -18.83 -9.28
N LEU A 304 -2.39 -19.65 -8.64
CA LEU A 304 -1.30 -20.38 -9.30
C LEU A 304 -1.77 -21.38 -10.36
N ALA A 305 -2.93 -22.01 -10.17
CA ALA A 305 -3.46 -22.96 -11.16
C ALA A 305 -3.78 -22.26 -12.49
N ASP A 306 -4.43 -21.09 -12.40
CA ASP A 306 -4.75 -20.27 -13.56
C ASP A 306 -3.48 -19.73 -14.23
N LEU A 307 -2.52 -19.25 -13.44
CA LEU A 307 -1.24 -18.78 -13.96
C LEU A 307 -0.50 -19.89 -14.74
N LYS A 308 -0.45 -21.11 -14.20
CA LYS A 308 0.17 -22.26 -14.90
C LYS A 308 -0.49 -22.49 -16.24
N LYS A 309 -1.82 -22.47 -16.30
CA LYS A 309 -2.56 -22.59 -17.55
C LYS A 309 -2.21 -21.48 -18.54
N ILE A 310 -2.18 -20.22 -18.07
CA ILE A 310 -1.81 -19.06 -18.91
C ILE A 310 -0.42 -19.22 -19.51
N VAL A 311 0.55 -19.70 -18.71
CA VAL A 311 1.92 -19.94 -19.16
C VAL A 311 2.00 -21.10 -20.15
N GLU A 312 1.40 -22.25 -19.82
CA GLU A 312 1.44 -23.47 -20.65
C GLU A 312 0.80 -23.25 -22.02
N GLU A 313 -0.30 -22.50 -22.07
CA GLU A 313 -1.07 -22.26 -23.29
C GLU A 313 -0.75 -20.89 -23.95
N ASN A 314 0.18 -20.09 -23.39
CA ASN A 314 0.57 -18.75 -23.86
C ASN A 314 -0.63 -17.79 -24.02
N LEU A 315 -1.50 -17.73 -23.01
CA LEU A 315 -2.80 -17.05 -23.12
C LEU A 315 -2.74 -15.53 -22.89
N ALA A 316 -1.73 -15.00 -22.22
CA ALA A 316 -1.56 -13.57 -21.97
C ALA A 316 -0.08 -13.21 -21.85
N ASP A 317 0.24 -11.93 -22.04
CA ASP A 317 1.61 -11.39 -21.90
C ASP A 317 1.86 -10.77 -20.53
N VAL A 318 0.79 -10.35 -19.85
CA VAL A 318 0.83 -9.61 -18.58
C VAL A 318 -0.16 -10.21 -17.59
N ILE A 319 0.19 -10.28 -16.32
CA ILE A 319 -0.73 -10.67 -15.23
C ILE A 319 -1.08 -9.44 -14.40
N ASN A 320 -2.36 -9.15 -14.22
CA ASN A 320 -2.83 -8.14 -13.27
C ASN A 320 -2.97 -8.74 -11.86
N ILE A 321 -2.02 -8.38 -11.01
CA ILE A 321 -1.94 -8.78 -9.61
C ILE A 321 -2.85 -7.88 -8.78
N LYS A 322 -3.89 -8.47 -8.19
CA LYS A 322 -4.74 -7.81 -7.18
C LYS A 322 -4.70 -8.64 -5.90
N LEU A 323 -4.31 -8.02 -4.80
CA LEU A 323 -4.21 -8.71 -3.50
C LEU A 323 -5.58 -9.28 -3.10
N ALA A 324 -6.66 -8.56 -3.37
CA ALA A 324 -8.03 -9.01 -3.13
C ALA A 324 -8.41 -10.34 -3.81
N LYS A 325 -7.78 -10.70 -4.94
CA LYS A 325 -8.03 -11.97 -5.66
C LYS A 325 -7.19 -13.13 -5.12
N LEU A 326 -6.02 -12.82 -4.56
CA LEU A 326 -4.94 -13.79 -4.34
C LEU A 326 -4.64 -14.02 -2.84
N GLY A 327 -4.92 -13.04 -1.98
CA GLY A 327 -4.17 -12.87 -0.74
C GLY A 327 -2.79 -12.27 -1.01
N VAL A 328 -2.07 -11.86 0.03
CA VAL A 328 -0.70 -11.36 -0.07
C VAL A 328 0.27 -12.50 -0.39
N LEU A 329 0.16 -13.64 0.30
CA LEU A 329 1.04 -14.78 0.03
C LEU A 329 0.82 -15.36 -1.38
N GLY A 330 -0.45 -15.53 -1.77
CA GLY A 330 -0.78 -16.00 -3.12
C GLY A 330 -0.30 -15.03 -4.19
N ALA A 331 -0.32 -13.72 -3.93
CA ALA A 331 0.23 -12.73 -4.85
C ALA A 331 1.75 -12.87 -5.02
N LEU A 332 2.51 -13.04 -3.92
CA LEU A 332 3.95 -13.27 -4.00
C LEU A 332 4.30 -14.52 -4.80
N GLU A 333 3.56 -15.62 -4.59
CA GLU A 333 3.76 -16.87 -5.32
C GLU A 333 3.45 -16.73 -6.83
N VAL A 334 2.38 -16.00 -7.17
CA VAL A 334 2.02 -15.70 -8.57
C VAL A 334 3.06 -14.79 -9.22
N ILE A 335 3.55 -13.76 -8.50
CA ILE A 335 4.61 -12.86 -8.98
C ILE A 335 5.88 -13.66 -9.32
N GLU A 336 6.33 -14.52 -8.40
CA GLU A 336 7.53 -15.35 -8.58
C GLU A 336 7.42 -16.23 -9.84
N LEU A 337 6.32 -16.96 -9.98
CA LEU A 337 6.13 -17.85 -11.13
C LEU A 337 5.95 -17.08 -12.44
N ALA A 338 5.23 -15.96 -12.44
CA ALA A 338 5.00 -15.16 -13.64
C ALA A 338 6.32 -14.57 -14.18
N LEU A 339 7.16 -14.03 -13.28
CA LEU A 339 8.48 -13.53 -13.64
C LEU A 339 9.40 -14.65 -14.16
N ALA A 340 9.42 -15.79 -13.48
CA ALA A 340 10.19 -16.97 -13.93
C ALA A 340 9.72 -17.50 -15.29
N SER A 341 8.46 -17.23 -15.66
CA SER A 341 7.86 -17.62 -16.95
C SER A 341 8.00 -16.53 -18.02
N GLY A 342 8.67 -15.41 -17.73
CA GLY A 342 8.89 -14.32 -18.68
C GLY A 342 7.67 -13.43 -18.94
N LEU A 343 6.63 -13.51 -18.11
CA LEU A 343 5.47 -12.63 -18.19
C LEU A 343 5.78 -11.27 -17.55
N HIS A 344 5.14 -10.22 -18.07
CA HIS A 344 5.16 -8.93 -17.39
C HIS A 344 4.10 -8.86 -16.30
N LEU A 345 4.26 -7.91 -15.38
CA LEU A 345 3.34 -7.71 -14.28
C LEU A 345 2.69 -6.33 -14.32
N MET A 346 1.40 -6.33 -14.03
CA MET A 346 0.62 -5.18 -13.62
C MET A 346 0.22 -5.37 -12.16
N ILE A 347 0.23 -4.30 -11.37
CA ILE A 347 -0.41 -4.31 -10.05
C ILE A 347 -1.63 -3.41 -10.12
N GLY A 348 -2.75 -3.91 -9.62
CA GLY A 348 -3.96 -3.12 -9.46
C GLY A 348 -4.71 -3.50 -8.19
N GLY A 349 -5.93 -3.00 -8.08
CA GLY A 349 -6.83 -3.39 -7.02
C GLY A 349 -8.30 -3.29 -7.40
N MET A 350 -9.15 -3.35 -6.39
CA MET A 350 -10.57 -3.08 -6.49
C MET A 350 -10.85 -1.60 -6.19
N VAL A 351 -12.09 -1.25 -5.84
CA VAL A 351 -12.38 0.07 -5.23
C VAL A 351 -11.98 0.00 -3.76
N GLU A 352 -10.76 0.45 -3.49
CA GLU A 352 -10.05 0.32 -2.22
C GLU A 352 -9.65 1.69 -1.67
N THR A 353 -9.46 1.76 -0.35
CA THR A 353 -8.89 2.94 0.31
C THR A 353 -7.36 2.92 0.28
N ARG A 354 -6.75 3.96 0.85
CA ARG A 354 -5.28 4.00 1.02
C ARG A 354 -4.73 2.86 1.87
N ILE A 355 -5.55 2.10 2.62
CA ILE A 355 -5.07 0.93 3.37
C ILE A 355 -4.59 -0.15 2.39
N ALA A 356 -5.49 -0.71 1.56
CA ALA A 356 -5.10 -1.75 0.61
C ALA A 356 -4.24 -1.21 -0.54
N MET A 357 -4.57 -0.03 -1.08
CA MET A 357 -3.81 0.57 -2.18
C MET A 357 -2.40 0.97 -1.75
N GLY A 358 -2.24 1.48 -0.51
CA GLY A 358 -0.93 1.79 0.06
C GLY A 358 -0.09 0.53 0.29
N PHE A 359 -0.71 -0.59 0.71
CA PHE A 359 -0.03 -1.87 0.85
C PHE A 359 0.45 -2.39 -0.51
N ALA A 360 -0.42 -2.39 -1.52
CA ALA A 360 -0.07 -2.76 -2.89
C ALA A 360 1.05 -1.86 -3.44
N GLY A 361 1.00 -0.55 -3.16
CA GLY A 361 2.05 0.39 -3.55
C GLY A 361 3.39 0.09 -2.89
N ASN A 362 3.41 -0.25 -1.60
CA ASN A 362 4.63 -0.70 -0.90
C ASN A 362 5.21 -1.98 -1.53
N LEU A 363 4.35 -2.95 -1.87
CA LEU A 363 4.76 -4.19 -2.54
C LEU A 363 5.38 -3.88 -3.91
N ALA A 364 4.72 -3.04 -4.71
CA ALA A 364 5.20 -2.67 -6.04
C ALA A 364 6.53 -1.91 -5.99
N ALA A 365 6.63 -0.92 -5.11
CA ALA A 365 7.85 -0.12 -4.91
C ALA A 365 9.00 -0.98 -4.37
N GLY A 366 8.70 -1.88 -3.43
CA GLY A 366 9.68 -2.76 -2.81
C GLY A 366 10.28 -3.77 -3.77
N LEU A 367 9.43 -4.42 -4.58
CA LEU A 367 9.87 -5.46 -5.53
C LEU A 367 10.45 -4.87 -6.82
N GLY A 368 9.93 -3.73 -7.30
CA GLY A 368 10.41 -3.05 -8.50
C GLY A 368 10.20 -3.83 -9.81
N CYS A 369 9.33 -4.84 -9.83
CA CYS A 369 9.13 -5.75 -10.97
C CYS A 369 7.86 -5.49 -11.79
N PHE A 370 7.12 -4.42 -11.49
CA PHE A 370 5.85 -4.09 -12.16
C PHE A 370 6.08 -3.13 -13.32
N LYS A 371 5.62 -3.53 -14.51
CA LYS A 371 5.66 -2.70 -15.73
C LYS A 371 4.50 -1.72 -15.79
N PHE A 372 3.37 -2.08 -15.19
CA PHE A 372 2.14 -1.28 -15.13
C PHE A 372 1.64 -1.19 -13.68
N ILE A 373 1.13 -0.02 -13.29
CA ILE A 373 0.67 0.27 -11.93
C ILE A 373 -0.65 1.03 -12.04
N ASP A 374 -1.72 0.42 -11.52
CA ASP A 374 -3.11 0.88 -11.54
C ASP A 374 -3.65 0.92 -10.10
N LEU A 375 -3.16 1.91 -9.34
CA LEU A 375 -3.46 2.11 -7.92
C LEU A 375 -4.13 3.47 -7.70
N ASP A 376 -5.12 3.78 -8.52
CA ASP A 376 -5.76 5.09 -8.61
C ASP A 376 -7.03 5.24 -7.73
N ALA A 377 -7.54 4.15 -7.16
CA ALA A 377 -8.79 4.13 -6.38
C ALA A 377 -8.91 5.25 -5.32
N PRO A 378 -7.85 5.62 -4.56
CA PRO A 378 -7.93 6.69 -3.58
C PRO A 378 -8.31 8.06 -4.16
N HIS A 379 -8.04 8.30 -5.45
CA HIS A 379 -8.43 9.55 -6.13
C HIS A 379 -9.93 9.67 -6.40
N HIS A 380 -10.67 8.57 -6.32
CA HIS A 380 -12.11 8.52 -6.58
C HIS A 380 -12.95 8.61 -5.31
N LEU A 381 -12.33 8.59 -4.12
CA LEU A 381 -13.01 8.66 -2.82
C LEU A 381 -13.41 10.09 -2.49
N SER A 382 -14.61 10.30 -1.95
CA SER A 382 -15.06 11.63 -1.52
C SER A 382 -14.29 12.15 -0.31
N GLU A 383 -13.78 11.23 0.50
CA GLU A 383 -12.98 11.50 1.68
C GLU A 383 -11.96 10.38 1.88
N ASP A 384 -10.88 10.71 2.58
CA ASP A 384 -9.80 9.78 2.85
C ASP A 384 -9.87 9.33 4.32
N PRO A 385 -10.28 8.08 4.60
CA PRO A 385 -10.46 7.61 5.97
C PRO A 385 -9.14 7.29 6.68
N VAL A 386 -8.01 7.36 5.97
CA VAL A 386 -6.69 6.96 6.48
C VAL A 386 -5.93 8.18 6.95
N VAL A 387 -5.38 8.12 8.16
CA VAL A 387 -4.50 9.17 8.71
C VAL A 387 -3.04 8.68 8.58
N LYS A 388 -2.18 9.48 7.92
CA LYS A 388 -0.81 9.10 7.51
C LYS A 388 -0.80 7.95 6.47
N GLY A 389 0.35 7.29 6.27
CA GLY A 389 0.53 6.22 5.30
C GLY A 389 1.06 6.73 3.96
N CYS A 390 0.79 6.00 2.88
CA CYS A 390 1.15 6.42 1.52
C CYS A 390 0.57 7.81 1.22
N GLU A 391 1.42 8.75 0.87
CA GLU A 391 1.03 10.09 0.45
C GLU A 391 0.78 10.09 -1.05
N VAL A 392 -0.37 10.63 -1.44
CA VAL A 392 -0.76 10.72 -2.85
C VAL A 392 -0.53 12.15 -3.32
N SER A 393 0.46 12.35 -4.20
CA SER A 393 0.79 13.67 -4.76
C SER A 393 0.74 13.61 -6.28
N GLY A 394 -0.38 14.04 -6.86
CA GLY A 394 -0.62 13.91 -8.29
C GLY A 394 -0.59 12.44 -8.72
N LEU A 395 0.34 12.09 -9.62
CA LEU A 395 0.58 10.73 -10.13
C LEU A 395 1.51 9.88 -9.27
N GLU A 396 2.23 10.50 -8.32
CA GLU A 396 3.19 9.82 -7.48
C GLU A 396 2.52 9.37 -6.19
N LEU A 397 2.59 8.06 -5.94
CA LEU A 397 2.33 7.48 -4.64
C LEU A 397 3.67 7.47 -3.89
N MET A 398 3.86 8.45 -3.02
CA MET A 398 4.99 8.47 -2.10
C MET A 398 4.73 7.52 -0.96
N ILE A 399 5.56 6.50 -0.85
CA ILE A 399 5.44 5.51 0.19
C ILE A 399 6.15 6.05 1.46
N CYS A 400 5.45 6.91 2.20
CA CYS A 400 5.92 7.41 3.49
C CYS A 400 5.88 6.29 4.54
N GLY A 401 7.00 6.16 5.28
CA GLY A 401 7.16 5.16 6.33
C GLY A 401 6.33 5.47 7.59
N MET A 402 5.99 4.39 8.31
CA MET A 402 5.32 4.34 9.61
C MET A 402 4.10 5.26 9.77
N ALA A 403 2.93 4.81 9.30
CA ALA A 403 1.64 5.31 9.74
C ALA A 403 1.40 4.96 11.22
N GLU A 404 1.88 5.82 12.13
CA GLU A 404 1.40 5.78 13.50
C GLU A 404 -0.08 6.20 13.55
N SER A 405 -1.00 5.23 13.55
CA SER A 405 -2.38 5.48 13.95
C SER A 405 -2.48 5.47 15.49
N ARG A 406 -2.03 6.54 16.15
CA ARG A 406 -2.53 6.85 17.49
C ARG A 406 -3.83 7.63 17.32
N LEU A 407 -4.96 6.96 17.60
CA LEU A 407 -6.22 7.67 17.82
C LEU A 407 -5.98 8.77 18.86
N ALA A 408 -6.21 10.01 18.43
CA ALA A 408 -6.09 11.28 19.14
C ALA A 408 -4.65 11.82 19.39
N VAL A 409 -4.07 12.53 18.40
CA VAL A 409 -3.29 13.77 18.64
C VAL A 409 -3.42 14.68 17.40
N GLY A 410 -3.75 15.96 17.60
CA GLY A 410 -4.08 16.91 16.54
C GLY A 410 -2.89 17.51 15.78
N LEU A 411 -3.22 18.03 14.59
CA LEU A 411 -2.50 18.98 13.72
C LEU A 411 -0.96 19.10 13.88
N VAL A 412 -0.21 18.53 12.93
CA VAL A 412 1.20 18.84 12.72
C VAL A 412 1.29 20.16 11.95
N THR A 413 1.85 21.21 12.54
CA THR A 413 2.15 22.46 11.82
C THR A 413 3.67 22.57 11.67
N LEU A 414 4.15 22.55 10.43
CA LEU A 414 5.57 22.79 10.11
C LEU A 414 5.84 24.29 10.26
N LEU A 415 6.41 24.74 11.37
CA LEU A 415 6.68 26.15 11.63
C LEU A 415 8.18 26.41 11.76
N GLN A 416 8.71 27.19 10.82
CA GLN A 416 10.10 27.62 10.85
C GLN A 416 10.24 28.78 11.87
N ALA A 417 10.69 28.45 13.08
CA ALA A 417 10.96 29.34 14.24
C ALA A 417 9.74 29.64 15.14
N LEU A 418 9.90 29.39 16.44
CA LEU A 418 8.94 29.82 17.48
C LEU A 418 9.25 31.27 17.85
N ASP A 419 8.58 32.21 17.20
CA ASP A 419 8.55 33.60 17.66
C ASP A 419 7.32 33.87 18.54
N VAL A 420 7.23 35.10 19.06
CA VAL A 420 6.08 35.54 19.88
C VAL A 420 4.75 35.34 19.14
N SER A 421 4.72 35.50 17.81
CA SER A 421 3.50 35.30 17.02
C SER A 421 3.05 33.83 17.02
N THR A 422 4.01 32.90 17.00
CA THR A 422 3.77 31.46 16.99
C THR A 422 3.19 30.97 18.33
N ILE A 423 3.67 31.51 19.44
CA ILE A 423 3.15 31.20 20.78
C ILE A 423 1.67 31.59 20.90
N HIS A 424 1.28 32.76 20.37
CA HIS A 424 -0.11 33.20 20.38
C HIS A 424 -1.02 32.27 19.55
N VAL A 425 -0.50 31.74 18.44
CA VAL A 425 -1.21 30.74 17.62
C VAL A 425 -1.41 29.44 18.39
N LEU A 426 -0.37 28.92 19.05
CA LEU A 426 -0.48 27.72 19.88
C LEU A 426 -1.48 27.89 21.03
N GLN A 427 -1.52 29.06 21.67
CA GLN A 427 -2.50 29.38 22.71
C GLN A 427 -3.93 29.51 22.15
N ALA A 428 -4.10 30.06 20.96
CA ALA A 428 -5.41 30.10 20.29
C ALA A 428 -5.91 28.68 19.98
N ILE A 429 -5.04 27.81 19.46
CA ILE A 429 -5.35 26.42 19.18
C ILE A 429 -5.68 25.66 20.47
N ARG A 430 -4.90 25.84 21.54
CA ARG A 430 -5.15 25.20 22.84
C ARG A 430 -6.47 25.66 23.48
N ARG A 431 -6.86 26.93 23.29
CA ARG A 431 -8.18 27.43 23.73
C ARG A 431 -9.33 26.78 22.95
N ALA A 432 -9.17 26.60 21.65
CA ALA A 432 -10.16 25.91 20.82
C ALA A 432 -10.19 24.39 21.06
N HIS A 433 -9.04 23.78 21.39
CA HIS A 433 -8.86 22.35 21.55
C HIS A 433 -8.04 22.02 22.83
N PRO A 434 -8.69 21.99 24.02
CA PRO A 434 -8.02 21.89 25.32
C PRO A 434 -7.19 20.62 25.54
N ASN A 435 -7.47 19.55 24.79
CA ASN A 435 -6.81 18.24 24.93
C ASN A 435 -5.74 17.98 23.84
N CYS A 436 -5.46 18.95 22.98
CA CYS A 436 -4.50 18.79 21.88
C CYS A 436 -3.06 18.82 22.41
N SER A 437 -2.22 17.87 22.01
CA SER A 437 -0.77 17.90 22.27
C SER A 437 -0.06 18.44 21.03
N PHE A 438 1.06 19.13 21.22
CA PHE A 438 1.79 19.77 20.12
C PHE A 438 3.08 19.02 19.82
N ILE A 439 3.41 18.86 18.54
CA ILE A 439 4.74 18.44 18.09
C ILE A 439 5.36 19.61 17.33
N ILE A 440 6.58 19.99 17.71
CA ILE A 440 7.28 21.15 17.16
C ILE A 440 8.66 20.70 16.68
N ASP A 441 8.89 20.72 15.37
CA ASP A 441 10.22 20.58 14.79
C ASP A 441 10.94 21.93 14.82
N ALA A 442 12.02 22.00 15.59
CA ALA A 442 12.76 23.23 15.85
C ALA A 442 14.04 23.36 15.00
N LYS A 443 14.41 22.37 14.17
CA LYS A 443 15.57 22.40 13.25
C LYS A 443 16.86 22.99 13.84
N GLU A 444 17.24 22.56 15.03
CA GLU A 444 18.53 22.84 15.68
C GLU A 444 18.79 24.30 16.00
N LYS A 445 17.74 25.05 16.33
CA LYS A 445 17.80 26.52 16.43
C LYS A 445 18.34 27.07 17.75
N TYR A 446 18.32 26.31 18.83
CA TYR A 446 18.57 26.85 20.17
C TYR A 446 19.83 26.24 20.80
N THR A 447 20.57 27.04 21.55
CA THR A 447 21.53 26.49 22.53
C THR A 447 20.78 25.73 23.62
N SER A 448 21.45 24.81 24.33
CA SER A 448 20.81 24.09 25.44
C SER A 448 20.26 25.00 26.54
N THR A 449 20.87 26.16 26.81
CA THR A 449 20.36 27.16 27.75
C THR A 449 19.08 27.82 27.25
N GLU A 450 19.06 28.26 26.00
CA GLU A 450 17.86 28.85 25.36
C GLU A 450 16.72 27.84 25.25
N ALA A 451 17.03 26.58 24.95
CA ALA A 451 16.06 25.50 24.93
C ALA A 451 15.42 25.27 26.30
N ILE A 452 16.21 25.25 27.39
CA ILE A 452 15.66 25.12 28.75
C ILE A 452 14.75 26.31 29.10
N GLN A 453 15.16 27.53 28.74
CA GLN A 453 14.36 28.74 28.97
C GLN A 453 13.03 28.68 28.21
N LEU A 454 13.06 28.26 26.94
CA LEU A 454 11.86 28.07 26.12
C LEU A 454 10.92 27.01 26.70
N LEU A 455 11.46 25.88 27.18
CA LEU A 455 10.66 24.83 27.84
C LEU A 455 9.94 25.36 29.09
N GLN A 456 10.61 26.19 29.88
CA GLN A 456 10.02 26.82 31.06
C GLN A 456 8.89 27.78 30.66
N GLU A 457 9.12 28.64 29.67
CA GLU A 457 8.10 29.60 29.21
C GLU A 457 6.85 28.91 28.66
N LEU A 458 7.01 27.84 27.87
CA LEU A 458 5.88 27.07 27.35
C LEU A 458 5.10 26.35 28.46
N HIS A 459 5.80 25.89 29.50
CA HIS A 459 5.17 25.30 30.67
C HIS A 459 4.37 26.32 31.48
N GLU A 460 4.93 27.51 31.74
CA GLU A 460 4.23 28.61 32.42
C GLU A 460 2.96 29.04 31.64
N MET A 461 3.01 28.94 30.32
CA MET A 461 1.88 29.17 29.43
C MET A 461 0.87 28.00 29.33
N LYS A 462 1.08 26.91 30.08
CA LYS A 462 0.23 25.70 30.13
C LYS A 462 0.06 25.00 28.78
N LEU A 463 1.07 25.06 27.91
CA LEU A 463 1.04 24.47 26.57
C LEU A 463 1.42 22.98 26.54
N THR A 464 1.52 22.31 27.68
CA THR A 464 1.96 20.91 27.79
C THR A 464 0.83 19.89 27.58
N PRO A 465 1.12 18.68 27.04
CA PRO A 465 2.43 18.21 26.64
C PRO A 465 2.82 18.68 25.22
N VAL A 466 4.09 19.05 25.07
CA VAL A 466 4.74 19.39 23.79
C VAL A 466 5.84 18.36 23.54
N LEU A 467 6.05 17.97 22.28
CA LEU A 467 7.22 17.23 21.83
C LEU A 467 8.03 18.14 20.93
N PHE A 468 9.33 18.25 21.19
CA PHE A 468 10.26 18.92 20.29
C PHE A 468 11.09 17.92 19.51
N GLU A 469 11.21 18.11 18.21
CA GLU A 469 12.21 17.42 17.39
C GLU A 469 13.37 18.37 17.11
N GLN A 470 14.60 17.84 17.25
CA GLN A 470 15.83 18.56 16.88
C GLN A 470 15.96 19.94 17.57
N LEU A 471 15.64 20.06 18.86
CA LEU A 471 15.57 21.37 19.55
C LEU A 471 16.92 22.09 19.66
N VAL A 472 17.97 21.32 19.93
CA VAL A 472 19.33 21.81 20.19
C VAL A 472 20.26 21.32 19.07
N HIS A 473 21.31 22.08 18.80
CA HIS A 473 22.33 21.75 17.78
C HIS A 473 22.86 20.31 17.93
N ARG A 474 23.06 19.61 16.80
CA ARG A 474 23.53 18.21 16.73
C ARG A 474 24.83 17.90 17.46
N ASP A 475 25.64 18.92 17.76
CA ASP A 475 26.96 18.77 18.38
C ASP A 475 26.93 18.97 19.91
N ASP A 476 25.81 19.47 20.49
CA ASP A 476 25.65 19.72 21.93
C ASP A 476 24.90 18.57 22.63
N TRP A 477 25.51 17.39 22.64
CA TRP A 477 24.93 16.17 23.19
C TRP A 477 24.71 16.21 24.70
N GLU A 478 25.66 16.78 25.45
CA GLU A 478 25.52 16.97 26.90
C GLU A 478 24.41 17.96 27.23
N GLY A 479 24.33 19.07 26.46
CA GLY A 479 23.25 20.03 26.59
C GLY A 479 21.89 19.46 26.25
N LEU A 480 21.78 18.67 25.16
CA LEU A 480 20.56 17.96 24.78
C LEU A 480 20.12 16.96 25.85
N GLY A 481 21.05 16.20 26.44
CA GLY A 481 20.77 15.29 27.55
C GLY A 481 20.19 16.03 28.76
N ARG A 482 20.78 17.18 29.10
CA ARG A 482 20.31 18.05 30.20
C ARG A 482 18.93 18.66 29.91
N VAL A 483 18.70 19.11 28.67
CA VAL A 483 17.41 19.65 28.20
C VAL A 483 16.33 18.58 28.29
N ASN A 484 16.62 17.35 27.86
CA ASN A 484 15.69 16.23 27.93
C ASN A 484 15.34 15.84 29.36
N GLN A 485 16.33 15.77 30.23
CA GLN A 485 16.13 15.47 31.64
C GLN A 485 15.23 16.52 32.29
N ILE A 486 15.57 17.81 32.13
CA ILE A 486 14.81 18.93 32.71
C ILE A 486 13.40 19.00 32.12
N GLY A 487 13.27 18.91 30.79
CA GLY A 487 11.98 18.95 30.10
C GLY A 487 11.03 17.88 30.59
N ARG A 488 11.52 16.64 30.72
CA ARG A 488 10.71 15.50 31.17
C ARG A 488 10.38 15.57 32.66
N GLU A 489 11.37 15.83 33.51
CA GLU A 489 11.21 15.76 34.97
C GLU A 489 10.47 16.96 35.55
N LYS A 490 10.71 18.17 35.01
CA LYS A 490 10.13 19.40 35.56
C LYS A 490 8.89 19.87 34.81
N TYR A 491 8.81 19.66 33.50
CA TYR A 491 7.82 20.34 32.67
C TYR A 491 6.87 19.39 31.92
N GLY A 492 7.12 18.09 31.90
CA GLY A 492 6.33 17.12 31.12
C GLY A 492 6.40 17.35 29.60
N ILE A 493 7.51 17.94 29.14
CA ILE A 493 7.82 18.22 27.73
C ILE A 493 8.91 17.27 27.26
N PHE A 494 8.74 16.66 26.09
CA PHE A 494 9.67 15.67 25.55
C PHE A 494 10.51 16.30 24.43
N VAL A 495 11.79 15.93 24.33
CA VAL A 495 12.67 16.40 23.24
C VAL A 495 13.30 15.19 22.54
N ALA A 496 12.81 14.86 21.35
CA ALA A 496 13.34 13.77 20.53
C ALA A 496 14.58 14.23 19.72
N ALA A 497 15.58 13.36 19.66
CA ALA A 497 16.72 13.48 18.76
C ALA A 497 16.57 12.53 17.58
N ASP A 498 16.91 13.00 16.38
CA ASP A 498 16.83 12.23 15.13
C ASP A 498 17.75 10.98 15.16
N GLU A 499 17.27 9.86 14.58
CA GLU A 499 17.99 8.57 14.50
C GLU A 499 19.27 8.64 13.65
N SER A 500 19.42 9.62 12.76
CA SER A 500 20.68 9.88 12.05
C SER A 500 21.85 10.20 13.00
N CYS A 501 21.56 10.52 14.27
CA CYS A 501 22.51 10.98 15.25
C CYS A 501 22.92 9.89 16.28
N ARG A 502 22.36 8.68 16.21
CA ARG A 502 22.77 7.54 17.07
C ARG A 502 24.13 6.91 16.70
N GLY A 503 24.64 7.18 15.50
CA GLY A 503 25.87 6.58 14.96
C GLY A 503 27.18 6.93 15.69
N LEU A 504 27.17 7.85 16.66
CA LEU A 504 28.35 8.24 17.43
C LEU A 504 28.20 8.05 18.96
N ALA A 505 27.02 7.65 19.45
CA ALA A 505 26.80 7.36 20.86
C ALA A 505 27.49 6.05 21.31
N ASP A 506 27.77 5.13 20.37
CA ASP A 506 28.55 3.91 20.62
C ASP A 506 30.08 4.13 20.60
N ALA A 507 30.56 5.37 20.41
CA ALA A 507 31.98 5.70 20.42
C ALA A 507 32.51 6.27 21.77
N ARG A 508 31.69 6.31 22.83
CA ARG A 508 32.15 6.62 24.19
C ARG A 508 31.66 5.56 25.19
N LYS A 509 32.36 4.44 25.22
CA LYS A 509 32.51 3.62 26.42
C LYS A 509 33.24 4.43 27.49
N ASN A 510 32.52 4.86 28.52
CA ASN A 510 32.86 4.76 29.95
C ASN A 510 31.76 5.42 30.79
#